data_AF-A0A1I2CTK9-F1
#
_entry.id   AF-A0A1I2CTK9-F1
#
_cell.length_a   1.000
_cell.length_b   1.000
_cell.length_c   1.000
_cell.angle_alpha   90.00
_cell.angle_beta   90.00
_cell.angle_gamma   90.00
#
_symmetry.space_group_name_H-M   'P 1'
#
loop_
_entity.id
_entity.type
_entity.pdbx_description
1 polymer ?
#
loop_
_entity_poly.entity_id
_entity_poly.type
_entity_poly.pdbx_seq_one_letter_code
_entity_poly.pdbx_strand_id
1 'polypeptide(L)' 'MTLTEQVTKSIILRLIKGQDYRIEVVALINAQFLQFAMDFFEKIVQAKLRNKDVMDWYKKEFLNPAFFVA' A
#
# COMPACT_ATOMS: atom_id res chain seq x y z
N MET A 1 4.70 3.81 6.48
CA MET A 1 5.01 2.40 6.83
C MET A 1 5.51 2.34 8.26
N THR A 2 4.85 1.59 9.13
CA THR A 2 5.34 1.35 10.50
C THR A 2 5.56 -0.15 10.65
N LEU A 3 6.79 -0.56 10.88
CA LEU A 3 7.10 -1.94 11.21
C LEU A 3 6.64 -2.21 12.64
N THR A 4 5.82 -3.23 12.83
CA THR A 4 5.47 -3.67 14.19
C THR A 4 6.70 -4.26 14.86
N GLU A 5 6.79 -4.14 16.18
CA GLU A 5 7.89 -4.71 16.96
C GLU A 5 8.05 -6.22 16.71
N GLN A 6 6.93 -6.92 16.53
CA GLN A 6 6.90 -8.36 16.24
C GLN A 6 7.54 -8.70 14.89
N VAL A 7 7.24 -7.92 13.85
CA VAL A 7 7.81 -8.11 12.52
C VAL A 7 9.30 -7.74 12.52
N THR A 8 9.67 -6.63 13.16
CA THR A 8 11.08 -6.23 13.33
C THR A 8 11.88 -7.33 14.02
N LYS A 9 11.33 -7.91 15.09
CA LYS A 9 11.94 -9.03 15.80
C LYS A 9 12.09 -10.28 14.92
N SER A 10 11.09 -10.61 14.10
CA SER A 10 11.17 -11.75 13.17
C SER A 10 12.30 -11.56 12.14
N ILE A 11 12.39 -10.37 11.54
CA ILE A 11 13.44 -10.03 10.57
C ILE A 11 14.84 -10.15 11.20
N ILE A 12 15.04 -9.55 12.38
CA ILE A 12 16.33 -9.59 13.09
C ILE A 12 16.73 -11.03 13.44
N LEU A 13 15.78 -11.83 13.96
CA LEU A 13 16.06 -13.22 14.32
C LEU A 13 16.43 -14.08 13.12
N ARG A 14 15.73 -13.92 11.98
CA ARG A 14 16.06 -14.64 10.74
C ARG A 14 17.44 -14.24 10.22
N LEU A 15 17.72 -12.93 10.20
CA LEU A 15 19.01 -12.40 9.75
C LEU A 15 20.18 -12.97 10.57
N ILE A 16 20.11 -12.89 11.90
CA ILE A 16 21.19 -13.38 12.79
C ILE A 16 21.37 -14.90 12.67
N LYS A 17 20.30 -15.65 12.36
CA LYS A 17 20.35 -17.10 12.13
C LYS A 17 20.80 -17.50 10.71
N GLY A 18 21.13 -16.53 9.85
CA GLY A 18 21.46 -16.80 8.44
C GLY A 18 20.27 -17.33 7.63
N GLN A 19 19.05 -17.16 8.12
CA GLN A 19 17.82 -17.56 7.45
C GLN A 19 17.34 -16.45 6.52
N ASP A 20 16.59 -16.81 5.48
CA ASP A 20 16.05 -15.81 4.57
C ASP A 20 15.00 -14.94 5.28
N TYR A 21 15.40 -13.70 5.57
CA TYR A 21 14.54 -12.68 6.16
C TYR A 21 13.73 -11.91 5.10
N ARG A 22 14.10 -12.03 3.81
CA ARG A 22 13.46 -11.27 2.73
C ARG A 22 12.01 -11.70 2.52
N ILE A 23 11.67 -12.93 2.89
CA ILE A 23 10.27 -13.40 2.89
C ILE A 23 9.37 -12.52 3.77
N GLU A 24 9.86 -12.08 4.93
CA GLU A 24 9.12 -11.18 5.82
C GLU A 24 8.97 -9.79 5.19
N VAL A 25 10.04 -9.31 4.53
CA VAL A 25 10.03 -8.02 3.84
C VAL A 25 9.04 -8.01 2.67
N VAL A 26 9.02 -9.07 1.86
CA VAL A 26 8.07 -9.21 0.74
C VAL A 26 6.63 -9.29 1.26
N ALA A 27 6.39 -10.03 2.34
CA ALA A 27 5.07 -10.10 2.96
C ALA A 27 4.58 -8.71 3.42
N LEU A 28 5.46 -7.88 3.98
CA LEU A 28 5.12 -6.50 4.36
C LEU A 28 4.79 -5.62 3.16
N ILE A 29 5.59 -5.71 2.10
CA ILE A 29 5.34 -4.96 0.86
C ILE A 29 3.97 -5.34 0.29
N ASN A 30 3.67 -6.64 0.25
CA ASN A 30 2.38 -7.14 -0.24
C ASN A 30 1.21 -6.65 0.60
N ALA A 31 1.32 -6.68 1.93
CA ALA A 31 0.27 -6.19 2.82
C ALA A 31 0.01 -4.68 2.63
N GLN A 32 1.08 -3.89 2.47
CA GLN A 32 0.96 -2.44 2.21
C GLN A 32 0.35 -2.15 0.85
N PHE A 33 0.80 -2.87 -0.17
CA PHE A 33 0.24 -2.73 -1.50
C PHE A 33 -1.24 -3.11 -1.52
N LEU A 34 -1.64 -4.15 -0.78
CA LEU A 34 -3.04 -4.53 -0.65
C LEU A 34 -3.85 -3.43 0.03
N GLN A 35 -3.36 -2.84 1.12
CA GLN A 35 -4.05 -1.71 1.77
C GLN A 35 -4.20 -0.52 0.82
N PHE A 36 -3.13 -0.15 0.11
CA PHE A 36 -3.17 0.88 -0.92
C PHE A 36 -4.23 0.57 -1.99
N ALA A 37 -4.30 -0.68 -2.47
CA ALA A 37 -5.28 -1.08 -3.47
C ALA A 37 -6.72 -0.98 -2.91
N MET A 38 -6.95 -1.39 -1.67
CA MET A 38 -8.26 -1.24 -1.01
C MET A 38 -8.67 0.23 -0.90
N ASP A 39 -7.78 1.10 -0.42
CA ASP A 39 -8.03 2.54 -0.28
C ASP A 39 -8.31 3.18 -1.66
N PHE A 40 -7.59 2.75 -2.69
CA PHE A 40 -7.82 3.19 -4.06
C PHE A 40 -9.19 2.76 -4.58
N PHE A 41 -9.59 1.51 -4.38
CA PHE A 41 -10.91 1.02 -4.79
C PHE A 41 -12.04 1.73 -4.03
N GLU A 42 -11.87 2.01 -2.74
CA GLU A 42 -12.84 2.79 -1.97
C GLU A 42 -13.10 4.14 -2.65
N LYS A 43 -12.04 4.85 -3.04
CA LYS A 43 -12.18 6.14 -3.73
C LYS A 43 -12.91 6.03 -5.07
N ILE A 44 -12.67 4.96 -5.85
CA ILE A 44 -13.41 4.69 -7.10
C ILE A 44 -14.91 4.49 -6.80
N VAL A 45 -15.23 3.67 -5.80
CA VAL A 45 -16.63 3.39 -5.42
C VAL A 45 -17.32 4.69 -5.00
N GLN A 46 -16.66 5.53 -4.19
CA GLN A 46 -17.19 6.82 -3.79
C GLN A 46 -17.43 7.76 -4.99
N ALA A 47 -16.51 7.79 -5.97
CA ALA A 47 -16.68 8.60 -7.18
C ALA A 47 -17.88 8.14 -8.02
N LYS A 48 -18.04 6.81 -8.17
CA LYS A 48 -19.17 6.21 -8.90
C LYS A 48 -20.51 6.48 -8.22
N LEU A 49 -20.58 6.33 -6.89
CA LEU A 49 -21.80 6.60 -6.11
C LEU A 49 -22.24 8.07 -6.19
N ARG A 50 -21.30 9.01 -6.30
CA ARG A 50 -21.58 10.44 -6.44
C ARG A 50 -21.87 10.87 -7.89
N ASN A 51 -22.08 9.92 -8.79
CA ASN A 51 -22.32 10.11 -10.22
C ASN A 51 -21.28 11.02 -10.91
N LYS A 52 -20.04 11.02 -10.40
CA LYS A 52 -18.92 11.68 -11.07
C LYS A 52 -18.49 10.81 -12.24
N ASP A 53 -18.13 11.43 -13.36
CA ASP A 53 -17.44 10.71 -14.43
C ASP A 53 -16.14 10.13 -13.85
N VAL A 54 -16.03 8.80 -13.91
CA VAL A 54 -14.92 8.06 -13.32
C VAL A 54 -13.61 8.41 -14.02
N MET A 55 -13.63 8.76 -15.31
CA MET A 55 -12.41 9.16 -16.03
C MET A 55 -11.92 10.54 -15.63
N ASP A 56 -12.81 11.51 -15.45
CA ASP A 56 -12.41 12.85 -15.01
C ASP A 56 -11.92 12.84 -13.57
N TRP A 57 -12.58 12.04 -12.72
CA TRP A 57 -12.11 11.77 -11.36
C TRP A 57 -10.72 11.09 -11.36
N TYR A 58 -10.53 10.05 -12.18
CA TYR A 58 -9.26 9.33 -12.28
C TYR A 58 -8.11 10.24 -12.72
N LYS A 59 -8.32 11.09 -13.74
CA LYS A 59 -7.33 12.06 -14.18
C LYS A 59 -6.98 13.06 -13.06
N LYS A 60 -7.99 13.55 -12.34
CA LYS A 60 -7.82 14.54 -11.27
C LYS A 60 -7.14 13.98 -10.02
N GLU A 61 -7.45 12.75 -9.63
CA GLU A 61 -6.95 12.17 -8.39
C GLU A 61 -5.67 11.35 -8.62
N PHE A 62 -5.54 10.65 -9.74
CA PHE A 62 -4.45 9.68 -9.96
C PHE A 62 -3.39 10.14 -10.95
N LEU A 63 -3.77 10.92 -11.98
CA LEU A 63 -2.82 11.49 -12.95
C LEU A 63 -2.39 12.91 -12.59
N ASN A 64 -2.89 13.45 -11.47
CA ASN A 64 -2.42 14.72 -10.95
C ASN A 64 -1.03 14.53 -10.33
N PRO A 65 0.00 15.26 -10.79
CA PRO A 65 1.35 15.12 -10.28
C PRO A 65 1.46 15.31 -8.77
N ALA A 66 0.58 16.13 -8.18
CA ALA A 66 0.54 16.36 -6.74
C ALA A 66 0.13 15.13 -5.92
N PHE A 67 -0.45 14.09 -6.55
CA PHE A 67 -0.80 12.84 -5.89
C PHE A 67 0.44 12.03 -5.45
N PHE A 68 1.57 12.18 -6.13
CA PHE A 68 2.80 11.43 -5.86
C PHE A 68 3.81 12.19 -4.97
N VAL A 69 3.48 13.38 -4.49
CA VAL A 69 4.39 14.26 -3.73
C VAL A 69 4.03 14.37 -2.24
N ALA A 70 3.33 13.38 -1.68
CA ALA A 70 2.96 13.33 -0.26
C ALA A 70 3.88 12.38 0.54
#